data_AF-A0A3D3BG69-F1
#
_entry.id   AF-A0A3D3BG69-F1
#
_cell.length_a   1.000
_cell.length_b   1.000
_cell.length_c   1.000
_cell.angle_alpha   90.00
_cell.angle_beta   90.00
_cell.angle_gamma   90.00
#
_symmetry.space_group_name_H-M   'P 1'
#
loop_
_entity.id
_entity.type
_entity.pdbx_description
1 polymer ?
#
loop_
_entity_poly.entity_id
_entity_poly.type
_entity_poly.pdbx_seq_one_letter_code
_entity_poly.pdbx_strand_id
1 'polypeptide(L)'
;MIGHAFRIALRSTLPGQLLQRLLRRQRRVVAFLGILVLQLVEGEAATGRNLNGARQGLGVTGKQPVHFLGRLQIAVGVALAPLAQLGPATAAKMERLGILTGADLKAKPLAFLQEHFGKAGAWYYRIARGIDDRPVQPDRPRKSVGAEDTFAVDIHDLQAARAEVTPLVDKVWRHCEAKNLLGRTVTLKIKFADFRQITRSRTVGTSLRAASDVESIACSLLEPLFPTEKGIRLIGVTISSFDEDREIGQDQLSLI
;
A
#
# COMPACT_ATOMS: atom_id res chain seq x y z
N MET A 1 -23.94 41.93 42.63
CA MET A 1 -23.22 40.65 42.80
C MET A 1 -23.24 39.92 41.46
N ILE A 2 -22.05 39.47 41.03
CA ILE A 2 -21.69 38.63 39.87
C ILE A 2 -21.63 39.31 38.47
N GLY A 3 -20.46 39.17 37.84
CA GLY A 3 -20.14 39.35 36.41
C GLY A 3 -19.21 40.55 36.15
N HIS A 4 -18.07 40.48 35.47
CA HIS A 4 -17.42 39.50 34.59
C HIS A 4 -15.89 39.78 34.66
N ALA A 5 -15.06 38.74 34.76
CA ALA A 5 -13.60 38.89 34.74
C ALA A 5 -13.03 38.65 33.33
N PHE A 6 -12.19 39.60 32.94
CA PHE A 6 -11.40 39.68 31.70
C PHE A 6 -10.30 38.61 31.65
N ARG A 7 -9.94 38.23 30.40
CA ARG A 7 -8.73 37.55 29.91
C ARG A 7 -7.52 37.44 30.86
N ILE A 8 -6.93 36.24 30.94
CA ILE A 8 -5.46 36.06 31.12
C ILE A 8 -4.97 34.94 30.20
N ALA A 9 -3.92 35.24 29.43
CA ALA A 9 -3.07 34.29 28.73
C ALA A 9 -1.82 34.01 29.56
N LEU A 10 -1.32 32.77 29.59
CA LEU A 10 0.10 32.41 29.85
C LEU A 10 0.23 30.88 29.63
N ARG A 11 0.96 30.40 28.62
CA ARG A 11 2.39 30.00 28.65
C ARG A 11 2.82 29.38 29.99
N SER A 12 3.00 28.06 30.01
CA SER A 12 4.18 27.44 30.63
C SER A 12 4.37 25.98 30.19
N THR A 13 5.63 25.69 29.93
CA THR A 13 6.28 24.41 29.63
C THR A 13 6.14 23.41 30.78
N LEU A 14 5.67 22.19 30.49
CA LEU A 14 5.83 21.06 31.41
C LEU A 14 7.15 20.32 31.10
N PRO A 15 8.02 20.07 32.10
CA PRO A 15 9.36 19.53 31.90
C PRO A 15 9.33 18.03 31.54
N GLY A 16 10.12 17.65 30.52
CA GLY A 16 10.17 16.32 29.90
C GLY A 16 10.54 15.14 30.81
N GLN A 17 10.93 15.39 32.06
CA GLN A 17 11.28 14.33 33.01
C GLN A 17 10.06 13.73 33.76
N LEU A 18 8.91 14.43 33.79
CA LEU A 18 7.65 13.88 34.33
C LEU A 18 7.00 12.90 33.33
N LEU A 19 7.11 13.20 32.04
CA LEU A 19 6.61 12.37 30.94
C LEU A 19 7.40 11.05 30.82
N GLN A 20 8.72 11.07 31.03
CA GLN A 20 9.55 9.86 31.05
C GLN A 20 9.32 8.97 32.29
N ARG A 21 8.87 9.52 33.42
CA ARG A 21 8.49 8.74 34.62
C ARG A 21 7.09 8.12 34.50
N LEU A 22 6.15 8.77 33.80
CA LEU A 22 4.83 8.21 33.50
C LEU A 22 4.87 7.05 32.49
N LEU A 23 5.86 7.03 31.59
CA LEU A 23 6.00 5.97 30.57
C LEU A 23 6.69 4.68 31.05
N ARG A 24 7.21 4.62 32.28
CA ARG A 24 7.91 3.43 32.81
C ARG A 24 7.13 2.64 33.87
N ARG A 25 5.86 2.96 34.15
CA ARG A 25 5.08 2.23 35.15
C ARG A 25 3.61 2.05 34.70
N GLN A 26 3.27 0.78 34.41
CA GLN A 26 1.93 0.18 34.46
C GLN A 26 0.94 0.41 33.29
N ARG A 27 0.58 -0.72 32.64
CA ARG A 27 -0.77 -1.14 32.18
C ARG A 27 -1.84 -0.04 32.11
N ARG A 28 -1.89 0.77 31.04
CA ARG A 28 -3.00 1.69 30.75
C ARG A 28 -3.32 1.87 29.26
N VAL A 29 -3.23 0.81 28.45
CA VAL A 29 -3.76 0.82 27.07
C VAL A 29 -5.30 0.96 27.05
N VAL A 30 -5.97 0.62 28.16
CA VAL A 30 -7.43 0.74 28.30
C VAL A 30 -7.90 2.18 28.58
N ALA A 31 -7.07 3.02 29.23
CA ALA A 31 -7.48 4.37 29.63
C ALA A 31 -7.47 5.39 28.47
N PHE A 32 -6.56 5.23 27.50
CA PHE A 32 -6.51 6.08 26.31
C PHE A 32 -7.72 5.87 25.39
N LEU A 33 -8.22 4.64 25.31
CA LEU A 33 -9.41 4.29 24.54
C LEU A 33 -10.69 4.88 25.17
N GLY A 34 -10.76 4.97 26.50
CA GLY A 34 -11.89 5.54 27.22
C GLY A 34 -12.05 7.06 27.05
N ILE A 35 -10.94 7.81 26.98
CA ILE A 35 -10.98 9.27 26.80
C ILE A 35 -11.43 9.65 25.37
N LEU A 36 -11.03 8.86 24.37
CA LEU A 36 -11.42 9.10 22.98
C LEU A 36 -12.91 8.82 22.72
N VAL A 37 -13.46 7.77 23.34
CA VAL A 37 -14.87 7.39 23.19
C VAL A 37 -15.80 8.38 23.91
N LEU A 38 -15.42 8.90 25.08
CA LEU A 38 -16.24 9.85 25.83
C LEU A 38 -16.36 11.22 25.12
N GLN A 39 -15.28 11.68 24.49
CA GLN A 39 -15.27 12.94 23.71
C GLN A 39 -16.10 12.84 22.42
N LEU A 40 -16.24 11.64 21.84
CA LEU A 40 -17.07 11.43 20.65
C LEU A 40 -18.57 11.40 21.01
N VAL A 41 -18.92 10.80 22.16
CA VAL A 41 -20.32 10.71 22.64
C VAL A 41 -20.84 12.07 23.12
N GLU A 42 -20.01 12.89 23.76
CA GLU A 42 -20.41 14.27 24.11
C GLU A 42 -20.50 15.20 22.89
N GLY A 43 -19.78 14.89 21.81
CA GLY A 43 -19.87 15.58 20.52
C GLY A 43 -21.15 15.27 19.74
N GLU A 44 -21.72 14.06 19.85
CA GLU A 44 -22.98 13.71 19.20
C GLU A 44 -24.22 14.08 20.02
N ALA A 45 -24.11 14.20 21.34
CA ALA A 45 -25.19 14.71 22.19
C ALA A 45 -25.41 16.23 22.01
N ALA A 46 -24.39 16.94 21.50
CA ALA A 46 -24.47 18.35 21.18
C ALA A 46 -24.65 18.55 19.66
N THR A 47 -25.93 18.72 19.29
CA THR A 47 -26.37 19.56 18.17
C THR A 47 -26.59 18.83 16.83
N GLY A 48 -27.83 18.37 16.66
CA GLY A 48 -28.52 18.60 15.38
C GLY A 48 -28.42 20.07 15.00
N ARG A 49 -27.86 20.32 13.81
CA ARG A 49 -27.70 21.57 13.05
C ARG A 49 -26.25 22.08 12.95
N ASN A 50 -25.80 22.01 11.69
CA ASN A 50 -24.82 22.88 11.02
C ASN A 50 -23.35 22.41 10.98
N LEU A 51 -23.02 21.71 9.88
CA LEU A 51 -21.72 21.09 9.60
C LEU A 51 -20.60 22.08 9.22
N ASN A 52 -20.88 23.38 9.10
CA ASN A 52 -19.89 24.35 8.64
C ASN A 52 -18.96 24.90 9.76
N GLY A 53 -19.34 24.76 11.04
CA GLY A 53 -18.50 25.20 12.17
C GLY A 53 -17.37 24.22 12.55
N ALA A 54 -17.53 22.93 12.25
CA ALA A 54 -16.60 21.88 12.68
C ALA A 54 -15.24 21.90 11.95
N ARG A 55 -15.09 22.69 10.88
CA ARG A 55 -13.84 22.80 10.12
C ARG A 55 -12.80 23.74 10.73
N GLN A 56 -13.18 24.66 11.61
CA GLN A 56 -12.26 25.66 12.16
C GLN A 56 -11.64 25.29 13.52
N GLY A 57 -12.12 24.23 14.18
CA GLY A 57 -11.57 23.73 15.46
C GLY A 57 -10.44 22.70 15.32
N LEU A 58 -10.29 22.07 14.15
CA LEU A 58 -9.18 21.17 13.87
C LEU A 58 -8.13 21.91 13.04
N GLY A 59 -7.13 22.46 13.73
CA GLY A 59 -5.92 22.99 13.10
C GLY A 59 -5.15 21.89 12.37
N VAL A 60 -5.54 21.60 11.13
CA VAL A 60 -4.79 20.75 10.21
C VAL A 60 -3.99 21.66 9.29
N THR A 61 -2.78 22.01 9.72
CA THR A 61 -1.79 22.67 8.86
C THR A 61 -0.71 21.66 8.48
N GLY A 62 -0.49 21.51 7.17
CA GLY A 62 0.83 21.19 6.59
C GLY A 62 1.26 19.73 6.54
N LYS A 63 1.06 19.12 5.36
CA LYS A 63 1.93 18.10 4.71
C LYS A 63 2.45 16.96 5.60
N GLN A 64 1.63 15.94 5.87
CA GLN A 64 2.08 14.59 6.27
C GLN A 64 1.06 13.51 5.82
N PRO A 65 1.49 12.23 5.67
CA PRO A 65 1.11 11.36 4.57
C PRO A 65 -0.30 10.78 4.67
N VAL A 66 -0.97 10.73 3.52
CA VAL A 66 -2.34 10.24 3.27
C VAL A 66 -2.61 8.78 3.67
N HIS A 67 -1.65 8.07 4.26
CA HIS A 67 -1.77 6.67 4.69
C HIS A 67 -2.27 6.47 6.13
N PHE A 68 -2.48 7.55 6.89
CA PHE A 68 -2.94 7.43 8.29
C PHE A 68 -4.47 7.45 8.43
N LEU A 69 -5.21 8.04 7.47
CA LEU A 69 -6.68 8.08 7.49
C LEU A 69 -7.34 6.74 7.14
N GLY A 70 -6.58 5.75 6.64
CA GLY A 70 -7.10 4.41 6.32
C GLY A 70 -7.15 3.42 7.49
N ARG A 71 -6.74 3.82 8.71
CA ARG A 71 -6.67 2.93 9.89
C ARG A 71 -7.47 3.39 11.10
N LEU A 72 -8.44 4.29 10.91
CA LEU A 72 -9.43 4.64 11.92
C LEU A 72 -10.86 4.51 11.37
N GLN A 73 -11.20 3.32 10.87
CA GLN A 73 -12.58 2.94 10.58
C GLN A 73 -12.80 1.48 10.97
N ILE A 74 -12.60 1.15 12.24
CA ILE A 74 -13.25 -0.03 12.80
C ILE A 74 -13.73 0.34 14.20
N ALA A 75 -15.06 0.42 14.32
CA ALA A 75 -15.89 0.30 15.52
C ALA A 75 -16.88 1.47 15.72
N VAL A 76 -17.76 1.70 14.75
CA VAL A 76 -19.16 2.07 15.03
C VAL A 76 -20.00 1.44 13.93
N GLY A 77 -21.01 0.66 14.30
CA GLY A 77 -21.91 0.05 13.34
C GLY A 77 -22.59 1.11 12.49
N VAL A 78 -22.53 0.95 11.17
CA VAL A 78 -23.44 1.43 10.12
C VAL A 78 -22.74 1.09 8.79
N ALA A 79 -23.53 0.78 7.77
CA ALA A 79 -23.13 0.46 6.41
C ALA A 79 -22.07 1.42 5.83
N LEU A 80 -21.50 1.04 4.67
CA LEU A 80 -20.46 1.73 3.88
C LEU A 80 -19.05 1.25 4.27
N ALA A 81 -18.26 0.53 3.48
CA ALA A 81 -18.37 0.14 2.10
C ALA A 81 -17.39 -1.04 1.87
N PRO A 82 -17.84 -2.30 1.95
CA PRO A 82 -16.94 -3.41 1.64
C PRO A 82 -16.63 -3.45 0.14
N LEU A 83 -17.59 -3.12 -0.74
CA LEU A 83 -17.43 -3.26 -2.18
C LEU A 83 -16.66 -2.11 -2.85
N ALA A 84 -16.84 -0.86 -2.40
CA ALA A 84 -16.18 0.29 -3.04
C ALA A 84 -14.65 0.28 -2.90
N GLN A 85 -14.13 -0.45 -1.90
CA GLN A 85 -12.70 -0.67 -1.69
C GLN A 85 -12.17 -1.91 -2.42
N LEU A 86 -13.05 -2.72 -3.02
CA LEU A 86 -12.68 -3.88 -3.81
C LEU A 86 -12.51 -3.48 -5.27
N GLY A 87 -11.56 -4.11 -5.95
CA GLY A 87 -11.38 -3.91 -7.39
C GLY A 87 -12.66 -4.27 -8.17
N PRO A 88 -12.90 -3.64 -9.33
CA PRO A 88 -14.16 -3.75 -10.08
C PRO A 88 -14.53 -5.20 -10.42
N ALA A 89 -13.54 -6.05 -10.71
CA ALA A 89 -13.76 -7.48 -10.98
C ALA A 89 -14.28 -8.25 -9.76
N THR A 90 -13.77 -7.93 -8.57
CA THR A 90 -14.22 -8.55 -7.31
C THR A 90 -15.60 -8.07 -6.94
N ALA A 91 -15.88 -6.76 -7.09
CA ALA A 91 -17.20 -6.20 -6.83
C ALA A 91 -18.28 -6.84 -7.72
N ALA A 92 -18.05 -6.89 -9.04
CA ALA A 92 -18.97 -7.54 -9.97
C ALA A 92 -19.16 -9.04 -9.72
N LYS A 93 -18.16 -9.72 -9.16
CA LYS A 93 -18.29 -11.13 -8.74
C LYS A 93 -19.13 -11.27 -7.47
N MET A 94 -18.93 -10.38 -6.49
CA MET A 94 -19.72 -10.37 -5.26
C MET A 94 -21.20 -10.04 -5.54
N GLU A 95 -21.47 -9.07 -6.40
CA GLU A 95 -22.83 -8.73 -6.83
C GLU A 95 -23.55 -9.93 -7.46
N ARG A 96 -22.89 -10.65 -8.39
CA ARG A 96 -23.42 -11.88 -8.99
C ARG A 96 -23.72 -12.99 -7.99
N LEU A 97 -23.06 -12.99 -6.84
CA LEU A 97 -23.26 -13.96 -5.74
C LEU A 97 -24.27 -13.46 -4.69
N GLY A 98 -24.94 -12.34 -4.96
CA GLY A 98 -25.91 -11.70 -4.07
C GLY A 98 -25.28 -11.05 -2.84
N ILE A 99 -24.02 -10.61 -2.94
CA ILE A 99 -23.29 -9.92 -1.87
C ILE A 99 -23.18 -8.44 -2.24
N LEU A 100 -24.08 -7.61 -1.69
CA LEU A 100 -24.13 -6.16 -1.94
C LEU A 100 -23.62 -5.34 -0.75
N THR A 101 -23.69 -5.91 0.45
CA THR A 101 -23.36 -5.25 1.70
C THR A 101 -22.42 -6.07 2.57
N GLY A 102 -21.86 -5.44 3.60
CA GLY A 102 -21.06 -6.15 4.60
C GLY A 102 -21.88 -7.17 5.39
N ALA A 103 -23.18 -6.93 5.56
CA ALA A 103 -24.10 -7.87 6.20
C ALA A 103 -24.28 -9.12 5.34
N ASP A 104 -24.46 -8.96 4.03
CA ASP A 104 -24.56 -10.09 3.09
C ASP A 104 -23.28 -10.93 3.11
N LEU A 105 -22.13 -10.26 3.09
CA LEU A 105 -20.83 -10.94 3.16
C LEU A 105 -20.66 -11.69 4.49
N LYS A 106 -21.07 -11.08 5.60
CA LYS A 106 -21.04 -11.71 6.94
C LYS A 106 -21.98 -12.92 7.00
N ALA A 107 -23.11 -12.89 6.31
CA ALA A 107 -24.07 -14.01 6.28
C ALA A 107 -23.55 -15.24 5.50
N LYS A 108 -22.57 -15.09 4.61
CA LYS A 108 -22.03 -16.22 3.85
C LYS A 108 -21.17 -17.17 4.72
N PRO A 109 -21.33 -18.49 4.59
CA PRO A 109 -20.44 -19.48 5.21
C PRO A 109 -19.00 -19.37 4.70
N LEU A 110 -18.03 -19.80 5.52
CA LEU A 110 -16.62 -19.83 5.12
C LEU A 110 -16.39 -20.70 3.87
N ALA A 111 -17.00 -21.88 3.81
CA ALA A 111 -16.89 -22.80 2.68
C ALA A 111 -17.35 -22.14 1.36
N PHE A 112 -18.49 -21.45 1.37
CA PHE A 112 -19.00 -20.70 0.22
C PHE A 112 -17.99 -19.65 -0.26
N LEU A 113 -17.41 -18.89 0.67
CA LEU A 113 -16.43 -17.86 0.32
C LEU A 113 -15.12 -18.45 -0.20
N GLN A 114 -14.67 -19.58 0.34
CA GLN A 114 -13.48 -20.28 -0.15
C GLN A 114 -13.70 -20.90 -1.53
N GLU A 115 -14.87 -21.49 -1.78
CA GLU A 115 -15.25 -22.03 -3.08
C GLU A 115 -15.22 -20.94 -4.16
N HIS A 116 -15.85 -19.79 -3.87
CA HIS A 116 -15.97 -18.74 -4.88
C HIS A 116 -14.74 -17.82 -4.95
N PHE A 117 -13.99 -17.59 -3.87
CA PHE A 117 -12.88 -16.62 -3.84
C PHE A 117 -11.51 -17.23 -3.52
N GLY A 118 -11.42 -18.56 -3.37
CA GLY A 118 -10.18 -19.26 -3.05
C GLY A 118 -9.56 -18.79 -1.74
N LYS A 119 -8.25 -18.51 -1.77
CA LYS A 119 -7.49 -18.01 -0.60
C LYS A 119 -8.07 -16.72 -0.02
N ALA A 120 -8.64 -15.85 -0.86
CA ALA A 120 -9.24 -14.59 -0.41
C ALA A 120 -10.55 -14.82 0.36
N GLY A 121 -11.23 -15.97 0.18
CA GLY A 121 -12.47 -16.30 0.86
C GLY A 121 -12.35 -16.30 2.38
N ALA A 122 -11.29 -16.92 2.90
CA ALA A 122 -10.99 -16.91 4.33
C ALA A 122 -10.73 -15.49 4.87
N TRP A 123 -10.08 -14.65 4.06
CA TRP A 123 -9.87 -13.24 4.41
C TRP A 123 -11.18 -12.45 4.46
N TYR A 124 -12.04 -12.60 3.45
CA TYR A 124 -13.36 -11.94 3.42
C TYR A 124 -14.25 -12.36 4.59
N TYR A 125 -14.24 -13.65 4.95
CA TYR A 125 -15.01 -14.17 6.10
C TYR A 125 -14.62 -13.48 7.42
N ARG A 126 -13.31 -13.29 7.63
CA ARG A 126 -12.74 -12.68 8.83
C ARG A 126 -12.98 -11.18 8.87
N ILE A 127 -12.71 -10.46 7.78
CA ILE A 127 -12.84 -9.00 7.75
C ILE A 127 -14.31 -8.56 7.90
N ALA A 128 -15.27 -9.30 7.34
CA ALA A 128 -16.70 -9.05 7.53
C ALA A 128 -17.17 -9.23 8.99
N ARG A 129 -16.35 -9.85 9.83
CA ARG A 129 -16.57 -10.05 11.27
C ARG A 129 -15.65 -9.18 12.13
N GLY A 130 -14.91 -8.25 11.53
CA GLY A 130 -13.97 -7.38 12.24
C GLY A 130 -12.74 -8.11 12.78
N ILE A 131 -12.41 -9.28 12.22
CA ILE A 131 -11.27 -10.09 12.64
C ILE A 131 -10.08 -9.79 11.71
N ASP A 132 -9.10 -9.03 12.21
CA ASP A 132 -7.80 -8.84 11.56
C ASP A 132 -6.70 -8.89 12.65
N ASP A 133 -5.99 -10.02 12.69
CA ASP A 133 -4.92 -10.32 13.64
C ASP A 133 -3.53 -10.02 13.08
N ARG A 134 -3.45 -9.43 11.88
CA ARG A 134 -2.17 -9.12 11.25
C ARG A 134 -1.43 -8.08 12.10
N PRO A 135 -0.18 -8.35 12.51
CA PRO A 135 0.59 -7.37 13.24
C PRO A 135 0.82 -6.14 12.36
N VAL A 136 0.84 -4.97 12.99
CA VAL A 136 1.32 -3.76 12.33
C VAL A 136 2.81 -3.98 12.05
N GLN A 137 3.19 -4.00 10.77
CA GLN A 137 4.57 -4.06 10.33
C GLN A 137 5.03 -2.63 9.98
N PRO A 138 5.79 -1.96 10.86
CA PRO A 138 6.27 -0.60 10.60
C PRO A 138 7.31 -0.58 9.47
N ASP A 139 8.14 -1.61 9.40
CA ASP A 139 9.20 -1.76 8.41
C ASP A 139 8.86 -2.92 7.49
N ARG A 140 8.67 -2.62 6.19
CA ARG A 140 8.50 -3.63 5.16
C ARG A 140 9.65 -3.50 4.16
N PRO A 141 10.57 -4.48 4.10
CA PRO A 141 11.67 -4.43 3.15
C PRO A 141 11.12 -4.40 1.73
N ARG A 142 11.82 -3.64 0.87
CA ARG A 142 11.39 -3.45 -0.51
C ARG A 142 11.75 -4.69 -1.33
N LYS A 143 10.75 -5.33 -1.92
CA LYS A 143 10.93 -6.57 -2.71
C LYS A 143 11.29 -6.33 -4.19
N SER A 144 10.95 -5.15 -4.70
CA SER A 144 11.24 -4.76 -6.08
C SER A 144 11.24 -3.24 -6.25
N VAL A 145 11.98 -2.79 -7.26
CA VAL A 145 12.06 -1.39 -7.71
C VAL A 145 11.86 -1.41 -9.22
N GLY A 146 10.87 -0.67 -9.72
CA GLY A 146 10.55 -0.66 -11.14
C GLY A 146 10.03 0.69 -11.61
N ALA A 147 10.21 0.94 -12.90
CA ALA A 147 9.66 2.07 -13.62
C ALA A 147 9.03 1.56 -14.92
N GLU A 148 7.92 2.15 -15.32
CA GLU A 148 7.26 1.86 -16.59
C GLU A 148 6.74 3.15 -17.21
N ASP A 149 6.69 3.17 -18.54
CA ASP A 149 6.14 4.29 -19.30
C ASP A 149 5.14 3.79 -20.35
N THR A 150 4.08 4.57 -20.54
CA THR A 150 3.05 4.31 -21.56
C THR A 150 3.18 5.35 -22.67
N PHE A 151 3.52 4.89 -23.86
CA PHE A 151 3.79 5.75 -25.01
C PHE A 151 2.50 6.27 -25.63
N ALA A 152 2.57 7.50 -26.15
CA ALA A 152 1.48 8.12 -26.90
C ALA A 152 1.33 7.50 -28.31
N VAL A 153 2.44 7.02 -28.89
CA VAL A 153 2.49 6.33 -30.18
C VAL A 153 3.11 4.96 -29.95
N ASP A 154 2.47 3.92 -30.48
CA ASP A 154 2.95 2.55 -30.33
C ASP A 154 4.28 2.33 -31.07
N ILE A 155 5.20 1.59 -30.45
CA ILE A 155 6.55 1.36 -30.97
C ILE A 155 6.60 0.03 -31.72
N HIS A 156 7.11 0.07 -32.95
CA HIS A 156 7.29 -1.11 -33.81
C HIS A 156 8.75 -1.40 -34.17
N ASP A 157 9.65 -0.45 -33.91
CA ASP A 157 11.09 -0.58 -34.21
C ASP A 157 11.89 -0.96 -32.96
N LEU A 158 12.89 -1.83 -33.14
CA LEU A 158 13.74 -2.31 -32.06
C LEU A 158 14.63 -1.20 -31.49
N GLN A 159 15.17 -0.31 -32.33
CA GLN A 159 16.05 0.76 -31.84
C GLN A 159 15.27 1.81 -31.07
N ALA A 160 14.08 2.16 -31.54
CA ALA A 160 13.14 2.99 -30.79
C ALA A 160 12.80 2.37 -29.43
N ALA A 161 12.48 1.06 -29.39
CA ALA A 161 12.17 0.39 -28.13
C ALA A 161 13.37 0.31 -27.18
N ARG A 162 14.60 0.13 -27.70
CA ARG A 162 15.84 0.17 -26.90
C ARG A 162 16.08 1.57 -26.31
N ALA A 163 15.85 2.63 -27.09
CA ALA A 163 16.01 4.01 -26.62
C ALA A 163 15.07 4.33 -25.43
N GLU A 164 13.88 3.72 -25.40
CA GLU A 164 12.94 3.87 -24.29
C GLU A 164 13.29 3.04 -23.04
N VAL A 165 14.15 2.01 -23.17
CA VAL A 165 14.62 1.21 -22.02
C VAL A 165 15.59 2.02 -21.16
N THR A 166 16.53 2.75 -21.79
CA THR A 166 17.57 3.54 -21.10
C THR A 166 17.02 4.47 -20.01
N PRO A 167 16.03 5.36 -20.27
CA PRO A 167 15.51 6.26 -19.23
C PRO A 167 14.78 5.52 -18.10
N LEU A 168 14.22 4.34 -18.36
CA LEU A 168 13.61 3.50 -17.33
C LEU A 168 14.66 2.85 -16.44
N VAL A 169 15.73 2.32 -17.04
CA VAL A 169 16.87 1.77 -16.32
C VAL A 169 17.50 2.83 -15.42
N ASP A 170 17.73 4.04 -15.93
CA ASP A 170 18.30 5.13 -15.13
C ASP A 170 17.45 5.49 -13.93
N LYS A 171 16.11 5.54 -14.08
CA LYS A 171 15.18 5.82 -12.98
C LYS A 171 15.25 4.71 -11.91
N VAL A 172 15.24 3.46 -12.35
CA VAL A 172 15.30 2.29 -11.45
C VAL A 172 16.64 2.22 -10.74
N TRP A 173 17.74 2.37 -11.47
CA TRP A 173 19.10 2.29 -10.94
C TRP A 173 19.37 3.39 -9.92
N ARG A 174 19.02 4.65 -10.22
CA ARG A 174 19.14 5.76 -9.26
C ARG A 174 18.39 5.51 -7.95
N HIS A 175 17.22 4.87 -8.02
CA HIS A 175 16.47 4.51 -6.82
C HIS A 175 17.16 3.40 -6.02
N CYS A 176 17.72 2.40 -6.70
CA CYS A 176 18.49 1.34 -6.07
C CYS A 176 19.77 1.88 -5.40
N GLU A 177 20.55 2.72 -6.09
CA GLU A 177 21.76 3.35 -5.54
C GLU A 177 21.45 4.21 -4.31
N ALA A 178 20.43 5.05 -4.37
CA ALA A 178 20.04 5.91 -3.26
C ALA A 178 19.60 5.14 -1.99
N LYS A 179 19.28 3.86 -2.15
CA LYS A 179 18.85 2.96 -1.07
C LYS A 179 19.83 1.81 -0.82
N ASN A 180 20.99 1.83 -1.48
CA ASN A 180 21.99 0.77 -1.44
C ASN A 180 21.40 -0.65 -1.70
N LEU A 181 20.44 -0.74 -2.63
CA LEU A 181 19.75 -1.98 -2.97
C LEU A 181 20.47 -2.69 -4.12
N LEU A 182 20.93 -3.91 -3.87
CA LEU A 182 21.59 -4.75 -4.87
C LEU A 182 20.71 -5.94 -5.22
N GLY A 183 20.18 -5.94 -6.45
CA GLY A 183 19.28 -6.98 -6.96
C GLY A 183 19.96 -7.91 -7.95
N ARG A 184 19.31 -9.02 -8.28
CA ARG A 184 19.84 -10.04 -9.22
C ARG A 184 18.92 -10.33 -10.40
N THR A 185 17.65 -9.98 -10.26
CA THR A 185 16.64 -10.29 -11.27
C THR A 185 16.21 -9.01 -11.96
N VAL A 186 16.35 -8.98 -13.28
CA VAL A 186 15.79 -7.92 -14.13
C VAL A 186 14.56 -8.47 -14.82
N THR A 187 13.46 -7.73 -14.74
CA THR A 187 12.18 -8.06 -15.35
C THR A 187 11.80 -6.98 -16.36
N LEU A 188 11.55 -7.40 -17.59
CA LEU A 188 10.99 -6.59 -18.67
C LEU A 188 9.48 -6.87 -18.77
N LYS A 189 8.68 -5.83 -18.62
CA LYS A 189 7.23 -5.84 -18.83
C LYS A 189 6.92 -5.12 -20.13
N ILE A 190 6.16 -5.76 -21.01
CA ILE A 190 5.71 -5.18 -22.27
C ILE A 190 4.19 -5.28 -22.32
N LYS A 191 3.54 -4.18 -22.68
CA LYS A 191 2.11 -4.18 -23.01
C LYS A 191 1.92 -3.70 -24.44
N PHE A 192 1.19 -4.49 -25.21
CA PHE A 192 0.92 -4.21 -26.62
C PHE A 192 -0.29 -3.28 -26.79
N ALA A 193 -0.48 -2.79 -28.01
CA ALA A 193 -1.58 -1.91 -28.40
C ALA A 193 -2.97 -2.49 -28.06
N ASP A 194 -3.12 -3.82 -28.18
CA ASP A 194 -4.32 -4.59 -27.83
C ASP A 194 -4.49 -4.84 -26.32
N PHE A 195 -3.70 -4.16 -25.49
CA PHE A 195 -3.66 -4.25 -24.03
C PHE A 195 -3.23 -5.61 -23.47
N ARG A 196 -2.83 -6.58 -24.30
CA ARG A 196 -2.18 -7.80 -23.82
C ARG A 196 -0.80 -7.46 -23.26
N GLN A 197 -0.42 -8.14 -22.19
CA GLN A 197 0.86 -7.93 -21.52
C GLN A 197 1.66 -9.22 -21.51
N ILE A 198 2.97 -9.09 -21.70
CA ILE A 198 3.94 -10.14 -21.41
C ILE A 198 4.96 -9.62 -20.40
N THR A 199 5.53 -10.55 -19.64
CA THR A 199 6.62 -10.28 -18.71
C THR A 199 7.70 -11.32 -18.95
N ARG A 200 8.94 -10.88 -19.11
CA ARG A 200 10.12 -11.74 -19.21
C ARG A 200 11.13 -11.32 -18.15
N SER A 201 11.82 -12.27 -17.55
CA SER A 201 12.80 -11.97 -16.51
C SER A 201 14.05 -12.82 -16.68
N ARG A 202 15.20 -12.25 -16.27
CA ARG A 202 16.47 -12.97 -16.16
C ARG A 202 17.09 -12.71 -14.81
N THR A 203 17.47 -13.78 -14.13
CA THR A 203 18.23 -13.74 -12.87
C THR A 203 19.68 -14.09 -13.15
N VAL A 204 20.60 -13.27 -12.67
CA VAL A 204 22.05 -13.51 -12.76
C VAL A 204 22.59 -14.07 -11.44
N GLY A 205 23.72 -14.78 -11.48
CA GLY A 205 24.30 -15.43 -10.31
C GLY A 205 24.85 -14.44 -9.26
N THR A 206 25.33 -13.28 -9.72
CA THR A 206 25.87 -12.20 -8.90
C THR A 206 24.95 -10.98 -8.93
N SER A 207 24.98 -10.16 -7.87
CA SER A 207 24.20 -8.93 -7.80
C SER A 207 24.66 -7.93 -8.87
N LEU A 208 23.68 -7.26 -9.49
CA LEU A 208 23.87 -6.24 -10.51
C LEU A 208 24.65 -5.07 -9.91
N ARG A 209 25.69 -4.59 -10.62
CA ARG A 209 26.63 -3.58 -10.09
C ARG A 209 26.58 -2.26 -10.84
N ALA A 210 25.99 -2.22 -12.03
CA ALA A 210 25.83 -1.02 -12.81
C ALA A 210 24.50 -0.97 -13.55
N ALA A 211 24.05 0.25 -13.90
CA ALA A 211 22.91 0.47 -14.79
C ALA A 211 23.07 -0.27 -16.13
N SER A 212 24.30 -0.32 -16.67
CA SER A 212 24.62 -1.02 -17.92
C SER A 212 24.33 -2.52 -17.86
N ASP A 213 24.48 -3.16 -16.69
CA ASP A 213 24.13 -4.57 -16.53
C ASP A 213 22.63 -4.77 -16.71
N VAL A 214 21.84 -3.88 -16.10
CA VAL A 214 20.37 -3.89 -16.16
C VAL A 214 19.90 -3.64 -17.58
N GLU A 215 20.47 -2.63 -18.25
CA GLU A 215 20.15 -2.27 -19.63
C GLU A 215 20.48 -3.40 -20.60
N SER A 216 21.68 -3.98 -20.51
CA SER A 216 22.07 -5.15 -21.32
C SER A 216 21.10 -6.32 -21.14
N ILE A 217 20.69 -6.60 -19.90
CA ILE A 217 19.69 -7.63 -19.62
C ILE A 217 18.33 -7.28 -20.21
N ALA A 218 17.82 -6.07 -19.95
CA ALA A 218 16.51 -5.64 -20.44
C ALA A 218 16.45 -5.65 -21.98
N CYS A 219 17.48 -5.15 -22.65
CA CYS A 219 17.59 -5.17 -24.11
C CYS A 219 17.64 -6.61 -24.66
N SER A 220 18.39 -7.53 -24.03
CA SER A 220 18.41 -8.93 -24.46
C SER A 220 17.07 -9.66 -24.25
N LEU A 221 16.25 -9.22 -23.30
CA LEU A 221 14.89 -9.73 -23.10
C LEU A 221 13.89 -9.16 -24.13
N LEU A 222 14.17 -7.94 -24.62
CA LEU A 222 13.39 -7.18 -25.59
C LEU A 222 13.62 -7.69 -27.02
N GLU A 223 14.86 -7.95 -27.40
CA GLU A 223 15.26 -8.35 -28.77
C GLU A 223 14.42 -9.48 -29.38
N PRO A 224 14.12 -10.60 -28.68
CA PRO A 224 13.37 -11.70 -29.28
C PRO A 224 11.86 -11.41 -29.42
N LEU A 225 11.42 -10.17 -29.15
CA LEU A 225 10.07 -9.71 -29.44
C LEU A 225 9.94 -9.08 -30.82
N PHE A 226 11.07 -8.86 -31.50
CA PHE A 226 11.12 -8.22 -32.81
C PHE A 226 11.39 -9.23 -33.93
N PRO A 227 10.80 -9.05 -35.13
CA PRO A 227 9.80 -8.02 -35.46
C PRO A 227 8.50 -8.25 -34.69
N THR A 228 7.89 -7.16 -34.20
CA THR A 228 6.66 -7.24 -33.43
C THR A 228 5.46 -6.97 -34.32
N GLU A 229 4.55 -7.93 -34.43
CA GLU A 229 3.30 -7.74 -35.19
C GLU A 229 2.39 -6.69 -34.55
N LYS A 230 2.48 -6.54 -33.23
CA LYS A 230 1.66 -5.63 -32.43
C LYS A 230 2.53 -4.52 -31.88
N GLY A 231 2.12 -3.27 -32.09
CA GLY A 231 2.84 -2.13 -31.53
C GLY A 231 2.94 -2.22 -30.00
N ILE A 232 4.10 -1.83 -29.47
CA ILE A 232 4.36 -1.77 -28.03
C ILE A 232 3.85 -0.43 -27.50
N ARG A 233 2.90 -0.47 -26.56
CA ARG A 233 2.36 0.74 -25.89
C ARG A 233 3.03 1.05 -24.57
N LEU A 234 3.56 0.04 -23.87
CA LEU A 234 4.25 0.27 -22.59
C LEU A 234 5.44 -0.66 -22.45
N ILE A 235 6.54 -0.08 -21.97
CA ILE A 235 7.73 -0.78 -21.52
C ILE A 235 7.90 -0.51 -20.03
N GLY A 236 8.22 -1.55 -19.26
CA GLY A 236 8.57 -1.47 -17.86
C GLY A 236 9.81 -2.27 -17.55
N VAL A 237 10.68 -1.72 -16.73
CA VAL A 237 11.88 -2.38 -16.22
C VAL A 237 11.77 -2.46 -14.70
N THR A 238 12.06 -3.63 -14.13
CA THR A 238 12.01 -3.86 -12.68
C THR A 238 13.21 -4.67 -12.23
N ILE A 239 13.86 -4.25 -11.14
CA ILE A 239 14.86 -5.02 -10.41
C ILE A 239 14.22 -5.63 -9.17
N SER A 240 14.52 -6.90 -8.91
CA SER A 240 14.07 -7.64 -7.72
C SER A 240 15.15 -8.63 -7.26
N SER A 241 14.80 -9.43 -6.23
CA SER A 241 15.71 -10.38 -5.59
C SER A 241 16.89 -9.65 -4.97
N PHE A 242 16.59 -8.74 -4.03
CA PHE A 242 17.60 -7.95 -3.36
C PHE A 242 18.34 -8.80 -2.33
N ASP A 243 19.62 -8.52 -2.07
CA ASP A 243 20.45 -9.37 -1.21
C ASP A 243 19.92 -9.48 0.24
N GLU A 244 19.19 -8.46 0.75
CA GLU A 244 18.48 -8.51 2.04
C GLU A 244 17.37 -9.58 2.08
N ASP A 245 16.81 -9.98 0.93
CA ASP A 245 15.80 -11.05 0.86
C ASP A 245 16.41 -12.44 1.17
N ARG A 246 17.76 -12.58 1.18
CA ARG A 246 18.44 -13.87 1.38
C ARG A 246 18.74 -14.23 2.83
N GLU A 247 18.99 -13.25 3.70
CA GLU A 247 19.20 -13.56 5.13
C GLU A 247 17.96 -14.19 5.76
N ILE A 248 16.76 -13.91 5.23
CA ILE A 248 15.50 -14.51 5.70
C ILE A 248 15.22 -15.87 5.01
N GLY A 249 15.84 -16.15 3.86
CA GLY A 249 15.54 -17.32 3.03
C GLY A 249 16.52 -18.50 3.13
N GLN A 250 17.69 -18.32 3.76
CA GLN A 250 18.69 -19.39 3.92
C GLN A 250 18.61 -20.13 5.26
N ASP A 251 17.79 -19.67 6.21
CA ASP A 251 17.57 -20.34 7.51
C ASP A 251 16.48 -21.42 7.49
N GLN A 252 15.86 -21.68 6.33
CA GLN A 252 14.97 -22.83 6.15
C GLN A 252 15.52 -23.77 5.09
N LEU A 253 16.36 -24.72 5.54
CA LEU A 253 16.23 -26.16 5.35
C LEU A 253 17.60 -26.84 5.55
N SER A 254 17.96 -27.04 6.82
CA SER A 254 18.74 -28.20 7.24
C SER A 254 18.25 -28.66 8.61
N LEU A 255 17.11 -29.35 8.61
CA LEU A 255 16.83 -30.31 9.67
C LEU A 255 16.61 -31.69 9.03
N ILE A 256 17.64 -32.51 9.22
CA ILE A 256 17.69 -33.98 9.25
C ILE A 256 17.48 -34.69 7.91
#